data_AF-A0A0N8H7R1-F1
#
_entry.id   AF-A0A0N8H7R1-F1
#
_cell.length_a   1.000
_cell.length_b   1.000
_cell.length_c   1.000
_cell.angle_alpha   90.00
_cell.angle_beta   90.00
_cell.angle_gamma   90.00
#
_symmetry.space_group_name_H-M   'P 1'
#
loop_
_entity.id
_entity.type
_entity.pdbx_description
1 polymer ?
#
loop_
_entity_poly.entity_id
_entity_poly.type
_entity_poly.pdbx_seq_one_letter_code
_entity_poly.pdbx_strand_id
1 'polypeptide(L)'
;MAQQFPLFTTVYGINLLAMSKQVLPPPPPNQPQVVPLEENSWEFTTKQLSGANLACKLAAALNIGLDILESASGRAALAALGNLVVQEWHRTPEFRFAGDVSYMNAYVDHFLFALRKEFPNVVIENLGGPEVLAATRRLPKGQWNGDLWAYRPKSSVGLYFNSGRVEDMKRAAADSKMALRYKHFMFMFGCATSHELCHSFVAYLSQNSADDFGYTPPNVSHLNYGETLRAQGSLRTRSGESGRWFENKLFGGSLEFYEDPRLDSGQVGVAYVLDEEDVAWKIKADAIVSLVQNAKEPQVPFERVYAGITGDDRRRRGLRSLGSTSANSRRQVSQSYMRAAMAPVSHRFMHNVPRSKLVLFALDPRAVRAVAAR
;
A
#
# COMPACT_ATOMS: atom_id res chain seq x y z
N MET A 1 16.74 25.36 -26.28
CA MET A 1 16.43 25.63 -24.86
C MET A 1 15.21 24.81 -24.48
N ALA A 2 15.40 23.68 -23.81
CA ALA A 2 14.32 22.78 -23.43
C ALA A 2 13.58 23.31 -22.21
N GLN A 3 12.26 23.51 -22.33
CA GLN A 3 11.40 23.91 -21.22
C GLN A 3 11.37 22.83 -20.14
N GLN A 4 11.65 23.25 -18.91
CA GLN A 4 11.66 22.43 -17.70
C GLN A 4 10.27 21.88 -17.35
N PHE A 5 10.26 20.62 -16.91
CA PHE A 5 9.16 19.78 -16.42
C PHE A 5 8.17 20.50 -15.47
N PRO A 6 6.90 20.05 -15.40
CA PRO A 6 5.92 20.63 -14.48
C PRO A 6 6.33 20.39 -13.01
N LEU A 7 6.50 21.49 -12.27
CA LEU A 7 6.91 21.58 -10.85
C LEU A 7 5.84 21.10 -9.85
N PHE A 8 4.67 20.70 -10.35
CA PHE A 8 3.51 20.27 -9.58
C PHE A 8 2.92 19.01 -10.22
N THR A 9 2.55 18.01 -9.40
CA THR A 9 1.68 16.92 -9.84
C THR A 9 0.26 17.20 -9.36
N THR A 10 -0.71 17.04 -10.25
CA THR A 10 -2.12 17.19 -9.92
C THR A 10 -2.61 15.87 -9.35
N VAL A 11 -2.85 15.79 -8.04
CA VAL A 11 -3.52 14.61 -7.46
C VAL A 11 -5.01 14.73 -7.75
N TYR A 12 -5.39 14.35 -8.97
CA TYR A 12 -6.78 14.11 -9.30
C TYR A 12 -7.23 12.79 -8.65
N GLY A 13 -8.32 12.82 -7.88
CA GLY A 13 -9.31 11.74 -8.02
C GLY A 13 -9.56 10.79 -6.85
N ILE A 14 -9.03 10.98 -5.64
CA ILE A 14 -9.52 10.20 -4.49
C ILE A 14 -10.65 10.96 -3.80
N ASN A 15 -11.90 10.68 -4.17
CA ASN A 15 -13.04 11.31 -3.51
C ASN A 15 -13.31 10.68 -2.14
N LEU A 16 -13.75 11.52 -1.21
CA LEU A 16 -14.16 11.12 0.14
C LEU A 16 -13.05 10.39 0.93
N LEU A 17 -11.77 10.68 0.67
CA LEU A 17 -10.66 10.12 1.44
C LEU A 17 -10.79 10.51 2.92
N ALA A 18 -10.84 9.52 3.80
CA ALA A 18 -10.89 9.72 5.26
C ALA A 18 -9.62 9.15 5.89
N MET A 19 -8.94 9.96 6.71
CA MET A 19 -7.72 9.56 7.43
C MET A 19 -7.89 9.75 8.92
N SER A 20 -7.46 8.77 9.69
CA SER A 20 -7.45 8.81 11.15
C SER A 20 -6.11 8.34 11.69
N LYS A 21 -5.74 8.78 12.89
CA LYS A 21 -4.54 8.33 13.59
C LYS A 21 -4.95 7.65 14.89
N GLN A 22 -4.45 6.45 15.12
CA GLN A 22 -4.63 5.77 16.39
C GLN A 22 -3.64 6.37 17.40
N VAL A 23 -4.19 6.93 18.47
CA VAL A 23 -3.44 7.44 19.61
C VAL A 23 -3.64 6.47 20.76
N LEU A 24 -2.54 5.89 21.25
CA LEU A 24 -2.57 5.12 22.48
C LEU A 24 -2.76 6.09 23.65
N PRO A 25 -3.76 5.90 24.54
CA PRO A 25 -3.91 6.75 25.71
C PRO A 25 -2.71 6.58 26.66
N PRO A 26 -2.35 7.61 27.46
CA PRO A 26 -1.44 7.43 28.59
C PRO A 26 -2.01 6.40 29.58
N PRO A 27 -1.18 5.65 30.32
CA PRO A 27 -1.66 4.57 31.18
C PRO A 27 -2.30 5.09 32.50
N PRO A 28 -3.35 4.43 33.07
CA PRO A 28 -4.13 3.27 32.58
C PRO A 28 -5.69 3.48 32.61
N PRO A 29 -6.52 2.48 32.24
CA PRO A 29 -6.73 1.91 30.91
C PRO A 29 -8.16 2.22 30.38
N ASN A 30 -8.32 2.47 29.08
CA ASN A 30 -9.49 2.03 28.30
C ASN A 30 -9.30 2.42 26.84
N GLN A 31 -9.23 1.39 25.98
CA GLN A 31 -9.27 1.37 24.50
C GLN A 31 -8.39 2.40 23.72
N PRO A 32 -7.69 1.98 22.66
CA PRO A 32 -7.01 2.93 21.77
C PRO A 32 -8.00 3.98 21.27
N GLN A 33 -7.68 5.27 21.43
CA GLN A 33 -8.50 6.34 20.86
C GLN A 33 -8.10 6.54 19.41
N VAL A 34 -9.04 6.39 18.49
CA VAL A 34 -8.86 6.79 17.10
C VAL A 34 -9.31 8.23 16.98
N VAL A 35 -8.35 9.12 16.73
CA VAL A 35 -8.62 10.54 16.58
C VAL A 35 -8.72 10.81 15.07
N PRO A 36 -9.86 11.32 14.57
CA PRO A 36 -9.93 11.83 13.21
C PRO A 36 -8.84 12.90 13.05
N LEU A 37 -8.16 12.93 11.92
CA LEU A 37 -7.26 14.05 11.62
C LEU A 37 -8.13 15.26 11.23
N GLU A 38 -8.68 15.96 12.24
CA GLU A 38 -9.61 17.08 12.08
C GLU A 38 -9.06 18.23 11.22
N GLU A 39 -9.99 18.92 10.57
CA GLU A 39 -9.84 20.10 9.70
C GLU A 39 -9.10 21.29 10.36
N ASN A 40 -8.92 21.30 11.69
CA ASN A 40 -8.32 22.41 12.44
C ASN A 40 -6.79 22.36 12.59
N SER A 41 -6.10 21.43 11.91
CA SER A 41 -4.66 21.51 11.62
C SER A 41 -4.36 21.91 10.17
N TRP A 42 -5.39 22.29 9.41
CA TRP A 42 -5.31 22.51 7.97
C TRP A 42 -5.24 24.01 7.64
N GLU A 43 -4.15 24.67 8.01
CA GLU A 43 -3.79 25.95 7.39
C GLU A 43 -3.35 25.70 5.93
N PHE A 44 -4.35 25.62 5.05
CA PHE A 44 -4.18 25.70 3.60
C PHE A 44 -4.41 27.14 3.15
N THR A 45 -3.42 27.99 3.37
CA THR A 45 -3.29 29.29 2.67
C THR A 45 -1.81 29.64 2.67
N THR A 46 -1.14 29.41 1.54
CA THR A 46 -0.13 30.28 0.88
C THR A 46 0.91 31.10 1.69
N LYS A 47 1.05 30.91 3.01
CA LYS A 47 2.01 31.59 3.89
C LYS A 47 2.76 30.67 4.85
N GLN A 48 2.44 29.37 4.92
CA GLN A 48 3.20 28.37 5.70
C GLN A 48 3.73 27.22 4.82
N LEU A 49 4.35 27.58 3.71
CA LEU A 49 4.97 26.66 2.76
C LEU A 49 6.29 26.03 3.27
N SER A 50 6.53 26.01 4.59
CA SER A 50 7.62 25.27 5.24
C SER A 50 7.18 23.98 5.95
N GLY A 51 5.88 23.65 5.98
CA GLY A 51 5.33 22.59 6.85
C GLY A 51 4.21 21.72 6.28
N ALA A 52 4.17 21.46 4.97
CA ALA A 52 3.06 20.74 4.31
C ALA A 52 2.59 19.46 5.07
N ASN A 53 1.29 19.40 5.32
CA ASN A 53 0.57 18.47 6.20
C ASN A 53 0.76 16.99 5.85
N LEU A 54 0.93 16.15 6.88
CA LEU A 54 1.19 14.71 6.78
C LEU A 54 0.16 13.97 5.91
N ALA A 55 -1.12 14.29 6.10
CA ALA A 55 -2.24 13.68 5.37
C ALA A 55 -2.14 13.88 3.85
N CYS A 56 -1.67 15.05 3.42
CA CYS A 56 -1.53 15.38 2.01
C CYS A 56 -0.41 14.60 1.32
N LYS A 57 0.71 14.37 2.03
CA LYS A 57 1.85 13.61 1.52
C LYS A 57 1.51 12.14 1.34
N LEU A 58 0.86 11.56 2.35
CA LEU A 58 0.36 10.19 2.26
C LEU A 58 -0.70 10.07 1.17
N ALA A 59 -1.68 10.98 1.10
CA ALA A 59 -2.73 10.96 0.07
C ALA A 59 -2.15 11.00 -1.36
N ALA A 60 -1.10 11.78 -1.58
CA ALA A 60 -0.40 11.80 -2.87
C ALA A 60 0.25 10.43 -3.19
N ALA A 61 0.84 9.77 -2.20
CA ALA A 61 1.36 8.41 -2.40
C ALA A 61 0.24 7.37 -2.62
N LEU A 62 -0.90 7.50 -1.93
CA LEU A 62 -2.06 6.63 -2.18
C LEU A 62 -2.55 6.77 -3.63
N ASN A 63 -2.54 8.00 -4.16
CA ASN A 63 -2.91 8.26 -5.54
C ASN A 63 -1.96 7.60 -6.55
N ILE A 64 -0.65 7.55 -6.25
CA ILE A 64 0.32 6.78 -7.04
C ILE A 64 -0.09 5.31 -7.07
N GLY A 65 -0.48 4.74 -5.92
CA GLY A 65 -0.97 3.36 -5.85
C GLY A 65 -2.19 3.10 -6.73
N LEU A 66 -3.16 4.02 -6.73
CA LEU A 66 -4.32 3.94 -7.64
C LEU A 66 -3.91 4.08 -9.10
N ASP A 67 -3.04 5.05 -9.43
CA ASP A 67 -2.58 5.28 -10.80
C ASP A 67 -1.85 4.04 -11.35
N ILE A 68 -1.08 3.33 -10.51
CA ILE A 68 -0.47 2.03 -10.85
C ILE A 68 -1.56 1.02 -11.23
N LEU A 69 -2.60 0.85 -10.41
CA LEU A 69 -3.68 -0.11 -10.67
C LEU A 69 -4.53 0.29 -11.89
N GLU A 70 -4.71 1.58 -12.14
CA GLU A 70 -5.50 2.11 -13.24
C GLU A 70 -4.77 2.10 -14.59
N SER A 71 -3.44 1.93 -14.57
CA SER A 71 -2.63 1.73 -15.77
C SER A 71 -3.10 0.50 -16.56
N ALA A 72 -2.77 0.44 -17.86
CA ALA A 72 -3.15 -0.69 -18.70
C ALA A 72 -2.59 -2.02 -18.16
N SER A 73 -1.32 -2.03 -17.72
CA SER A 73 -0.69 -3.20 -17.12
C SER A 73 -1.25 -3.54 -15.74
N GLY A 74 -1.57 -2.53 -14.92
CA GLY A 74 -2.21 -2.71 -13.62
C GLY A 74 -3.60 -3.35 -13.72
N ARG A 75 -4.44 -2.86 -14.65
CA ARG A 75 -5.77 -3.44 -14.92
C ARG A 75 -5.67 -4.87 -15.42
N ALA A 76 -4.74 -5.14 -16.35
CA ALA A 76 -4.49 -6.48 -16.86
C ALA A 76 -4.03 -7.44 -15.74
N ALA A 77 -3.15 -6.98 -14.85
CA ALA A 77 -2.68 -7.76 -13.70
C ALA A 77 -3.80 -8.01 -12.68
N LEU A 78 -4.66 -7.01 -12.39
CA LEU A 78 -5.84 -7.20 -11.52
C LEU A 78 -6.84 -8.21 -12.12
N ALA A 79 -7.11 -8.12 -13.42
CA ALA A 79 -8.01 -9.06 -14.07
C ALA A 79 -7.45 -10.49 -14.03
N ALA A 80 -6.14 -10.65 -14.28
CA ALA A 80 -5.46 -11.94 -14.16
C ALA A 80 -5.49 -12.47 -12.71
N LEU A 81 -5.29 -11.60 -11.71
CA LEU A 81 -5.41 -11.94 -10.30
C LEU A 81 -6.81 -12.47 -9.97
N GLY A 82 -7.85 -11.73 -10.36
CA GLY A 82 -9.24 -12.11 -10.09
C GLY A 82 -9.63 -13.43 -10.73
N ASN A 83 -9.24 -13.64 -11.99
CA ASN A 83 -9.46 -14.92 -12.69
C ASN A 83 -8.79 -16.08 -11.96
N LEU A 84 -7.53 -15.93 -11.55
CA LEU A 84 -6.79 -16.97 -10.84
C LEU A 84 -7.42 -17.28 -9.48
N VAL A 85 -7.79 -16.25 -8.72
CA VAL A 85 -8.43 -16.41 -7.40
C VAL A 85 -9.74 -17.18 -7.52
N VAL A 86 -10.62 -16.79 -8.44
CA VAL A 86 -11.91 -17.48 -8.63
C VAL A 86 -11.71 -18.92 -9.13
N GLN A 87 -10.74 -19.14 -10.03
CA GLN A 87 -10.38 -20.47 -10.48
C GLN A 87 -9.94 -21.38 -9.32
N GLU A 88 -9.10 -20.86 -8.41
CA GLU A 88 -8.65 -21.60 -7.23
C GLU A 88 -9.79 -21.84 -6.23
N TRP A 89 -10.67 -20.87 -6.01
CA TRP A 89 -11.89 -21.06 -5.19
C TRP A 89 -12.82 -22.13 -5.76
N HIS A 90 -12.93 -22.28 -7.08
CA HIS A 90 -13.67 -23.39 -7.67
C HIS A 90 -13.01 -24.75 -7.43
N ARG A 91 -11.69 -24.81 -7.24
CA ARG A 91 -10.94 -26.04 -6.92
C ARG A 91 -11.04 -26.40 -5.44
N THR A 92 -11.04 -25.40 -4.57
CA THR A 92 -11.18 -25.54 -3.11
C THR A 92 -12.43 -24.79 -2.66
N PRO A 93 -13.58 -25.47 -2.46
CA PRO A 93 -14.90 -24.83 -2.35
C PRO A 93 -15.15 -24.06 -1.02
N GLU A 94 -14.08 -23.56 -0.40
CA GLU A 94 -14.10 -22.70 0.79
C GLU A 94 -14.78 -21.37 0.49
N PHE A 95 -14.60 -20.82 -0.71
CA PHE A 95 -15.23 -19.56 -1.14
C PHE A 95 -16.07 -19.77 -2.39
N ARG A 96 -17.20 -19.07 -2.47
CA ARG A 96 -18.06 -19.07 -3.66
C ARG A 96 -18.12 -17.67 -4.25
N PHE A 97 -17.63 -17.55 -5.47
CA PHE A 97 -17.86 -16.39 -6.31
C PHE A 97 -19.23 -16.54 -6.99
N ALA A 98 -20.14 -15.60 -6.75
CA ALA A 98 -21.48 -15.61 -7.35
C ALA A 98 -21.57 -14.79 -8.66
N GLY A 99 -20.48 -14.10 -9.03
CA GLY A 99 -20.39 -13.40 -10.30
C GLY A 99 -20.03 -14.32 -11.47
N ASP A 100 -19.88 -13.74 -12.65
CA ASP A 100 -19.49 -14.43 -13.88
C ASP A 100 -18.06 -14.04 -14.27
N VAL A 101 -17.17 -15.03 -14.33
CA VAL A 101 -15.73 -14.85 -14.63
C VAL A 101 -15.51 -14.14 -15.97
N SER A 102 -16.42 -14.26 -16.95
CA SER A 102 -16.27 -13.53 -18.22
C SER A 102 -16.36 -12.01 -18.06
N TYR A 103 -16.90 -11.52 -16.93
CA TYR A 103 -17.02 -10.11 -16.61
C TYR A 103 -15.86 -9.57 -15.77
N MET A 104 -14.76 -10.32 -15.60
CA MET A 104 -13.65 -9.92 -14.73
C MET A 104 -13.09 -8.53 -15.02
N ASN A 105 -12.95 -8.15 -16.29
CA ASN A 105 -12.52 -6.79 -16.65
C ASN A 105 -13.52 -5.72 -16.18
N ALA A 106 -14.83 -5.99 -16.30
CA ALA A 106 -15.86 -5.07 -15.83
C ALA A 106 -15.89 -4.97 -14.30
N TYR A 107 -15.58 -6.06 -13.57
CA TYR A 107 -15.39 -6.02 -12.12
C TYR A 107 -14.17 -5.20 -11.71
N VAL A 108 -13.06 -5.29 -12.44
CA VAL A 108 -11.88 -4.44 -12.22
C VAL A 108 -12.23 -2.98 -12.45
N ASP A 109 -12.90 -2.65 -13.55
CA ASP A 109 -13.30 -1.28 -13.87
C ASP A 109 -14.23 -0.69 -12.82
N HIS A 110 -15.22 -1.48 -12.38
CA HIS A 110 -16.15 -1.10 -11.33
C HIS A 110 -15.45 -0.92 -9.98
N PHE A 111 -14.58 -1.84 -9.59
CA PHE A 111 -13.82 -1.76 -8.36
C PHE A 111 -12.96 -0.48 -8.31
N LEU A 112 -12.20 -0.20 -9.37
CA LEU A 112 -11.37 1.00 -9.45
C LEU A 112 -12.22 2.28 -9.46
N PHE A 113 -13.35 2.27 -10.17
CA PHE A 113 -14.31 3.38 -10.13
C PHE A 113 -14.86 3.62 -8.72
N ALA A 114 -15.23 2.54 -8.00
CA ALA A 114 -15.72 2.62 -6.64
C ALA A 114 -14.66 3.16 -5.68
N LEU A 115 -13.39 2.74 -5.80
CA LEU A 115 -12.26 3.29 -5.03
C LEU A 115 -12.09 4.80 -5.26
N ARG A 116 -12.19 5.26 -6.51
CA ARG A 116 -12.12 6.70 -6.85
C ARG A 116 -13.30 7.50 -6.31
N LYS A 117 -14.48 6.87 -6.25
CA LYS A 117 -15.72 7.51 -5.75
C LYS A 117 -15.75 7.59 -4.22
N GLU A 118 -15.35 6.53 -3.54
CA GLU A 118 -15.40 6.41 -2.08
C GLU A 118 -14.26 5.52 -1.57
N PHE A 119 -13.09 6.12 -1.38
CA PHE A 119 -11.89 5.37 -1.01
C PHE A 119 -12.02 4.74 0.39
N PRO A 120 -11.38 3.57 0.64
CA PRO A 120 -11.32 2.96 1.96
C PRO A 120 -10.89 3.92 3.07
N ASN A 121 -11.31 3.62 4.30
CA ASN A 121 -10.82 4.37 5.45
C ASN A 121 -9.31 4.11 5.60
N VAL A 122 -8.55 5.19 5.77
CA VAL A 122 -7.10 5.12 6.00
C VAL A 122 -6.82 5.36 7.48
N VAL A 123 -6.07 4.45 8.09
CA VAL A 123 -5.71 4.50 9.50
C VAL A 123 -4.19 4.48 9.65
N ILE A 124 -3.64 5.46 10.36
CA ILE A 124 -2.22 5.52 10.68
C ILE A 124 -2.04 4.99 12.11
N GLU A 125 -1.37 3.85 12.27
CA GLU A 125 -1.18 3.19 13.56
C GLU A 125 0.19 2.53 13.70
N ASN A 126 0.47 1.94 14.86
CA ASN A 126 1.64 1.09 15.03
C ASN A 126 1.31 -0.34 14.62
N LEU A 127 1.87 -0.80 13.50
CA LEU A 127 1.60 -2.12 12.93
C LEU A 127 2.50 -3.24 13.48
N GLY A 128 3.13 -3.02 14.63
CA GLY A 128 3.95 -4.04 15.31
C GLY A 128 5.43 -4.00 14.93
N GLY A 129 5.90 -3.00 14.19
CA GLY A 129 7.32 -2.80 13.90
C GLY A 129 7.54 -1.96 12.64
N PRO A 130 8.73 -1.34 12.47
CA PRO A 130 9.05 -0.51 11.29
C PRO A 130 9.07 -1.30 9.96
N GLU A 131 9.07 -2.62 10.04
CA GLU A 131 9.06 -3.53 8.91
C GLU A 131 7.66 -3.67 8.27
N VAL A 132 6.57 -3.58 9.04
CA VAL A 132 5.22 -3.70 8.49
C VAL A 132 4.81 -2.34 7.92
N LEU A 133 4.88 -2.17 6.60
CA LEU A 133 4.61 -0.88 5.95
C LEU A 133 3.12 -0.52 5.95
N ALA A 134 2.29 -1.48 5.56
CA ALA A 134 0.85 -1.33 5.45
C ALA A 134 0.13 -2.67 5.72
N ALA A 135 -1.19 -2.59 5.85
CA ALA A 135 -2.07 -3.74 5.97
C ALA A 135 -3.49 -3.39 5.50
N THR A 136 -4.18 -4.37 4.94
CA THR A 136 -5.61 -4.29 4.62
C THR A 136 -6.39 -5.07 5.66
N ARG A 137 -7.49 -4.51 6.17
CA ARG A 137 -8.39 -5.24 7.08
C ARG A 137 -9.82 -5.15 6.58
N ARG A 138 -10.53 -6.27 6.55
CA ARG A 138 -11.98 -6.24 6.30
C ARG A 138 -12.69 -5.67 7.51
N LEU A 139 -13.71 -4.87 7.26
CA LEU A 139 -14.60 -4.39 8.31
C LEU A 139 -15.62 -5.49 8.68
N PRO A 140 -16.14 -5.50 9.92
CA PRO A 140 -17.06 -6.52 10.37
C PRO A 140 -18.30 -6.68 9.47
N LYS A 141 -18.83 -7.91 9.44
CA LYS A 141 -20.02 -8.28 8.63
C LYS A 141 -21.20 -7.36 8.90
N GLY A 142 -21.96 -7.06 7.85
CA GLY A 142 -23.18 -6.24 7.89
C GLY A 142 -22.99 -4.78 7.44
N GLN A 143 -21.75 -4.31 7.24
CA GLN A 143 -21.50 -2.98 6.67
C GLN A 143 -21.59 -2.94 5.14
N TRP A 144 -21.33 -4.07 4.48
CA TRP A 144 -21.54 -4.27 3.04
C TRP A 144 -22.26 -5.61 2.80
N ASN A 145 -23.18 -5.63 1.83
CA ASN A 145 -24.07 -6.77 1.55
C ASN A 145 -23.50 -7.79 0.56
N GLY A 146 -22.29 -7.56 0.02
CA GLY A 146 -21.65 -8.45 -0.96
C GLY A 146 -22.13 -8.28 -2.40
N ASP A 147 -22.91 -7.25 -2.71
CA ASP A 147 -23.28 -6.93 -4.09
C ASP A 147 -22.08 -6.32 -4.82
N LEU A 148 -21.59 -7.04 -5.84
CA LEU A 148 -20.44 -6.66 -6.66
C LEU A 148 -20.65 -5.31 -7.37
N TRP A 149 -21.88 -4.96 -7.74
CA TRP A 149 -22.16 -3.72 -8.48
C TRP A 149 -22.56 -2.55 -7.57
N ALA A 150 -22.83 -2.84 -6.30
CA ALA A 150 -23.06 -1.84 -5.25
C ALA A 150 -21.93 -1.81 -4.22
N TYR A 151 -20.70 -2.12 -4.63
CA TYR A 151 -19.52 -2.10 -3.77
C TYR A 151 -19.30 -0.74 -3.10
N ARG A 152 -19.03 -0.77 -1.80
CA ARG A 152 -18.71 0.41 -0.97
C ARG A 152 -17.39 0.18 -0.25
N PRO A 153 -16.26 0.64 -0.80
CA PRO A 153 -14.94 0.33 -0.25
C PRO A 153 -14.80 0.76 1.22
N LYS A 154 -15.30 1.96 1.54
CA LYS A 154 -15.27 2.53 2.90
C LYS A 154 -16.01 1.71 3.95
N SER A 155 -17.02 0.94 3.55
CA SER A 155 -17.78 0.04 4.43
C SER A 155 -17.31 -1.41 4.36
N SER A 156 -16.34 -1.72 3.49
CA SER A 156 -15.89 -3.09 3.24
C SER A 156 -14.51 -3.34 3.82
N VAL A 157 -13.59 -2.37 3.70
CA VAL A 157 -12.19 -2.51 4.11
C VAL A 157 -11.64 -1.21 4.70
N GLY A 158 -10.60 -1.37 5.53
CA GLY A 158 -9.71 -0.29 5.96
C GLY A 158 -8.28 -0.56 5.47
N LEU A 159 -7.57 0.51 5.10
CA LEU A 159 -6.14 0.49 4.79
C LEU A 159 -5.37 1.11 5.95
N TYR A 160 -4.38 0.39 6.44
CA TYR A 160 -3.62 0.75 7.62
C TYR A 160 -2.17 0.99 7.22
N PHE A 161 -1.56 2.07 7.71
CA PHE A 161 -0.18 2.43 7.41
C PHE A 161 0.63 2.64 8.68
N ASN A 162 1.91 2.28 8.60
CA ASN A 162 2.83 2.39 9.71
C ASN A 162 3.10 3.85 10.08
N SER A 163 2.66 4.23 11.28
CA SER A 163 2.87 5.56 11.84
C SER A 163 4.33 6.01 11.86
N GLY A 164 5.27 5.13 12.20
CA GLY A 164 6.70 5.46 12.21
C GLY A 164 7.21 5.86 10.83
N ARG A 165 6.84 5.07 9.80
CA ARG A 165 7.23 5.34 8.40
C ARG A 165 6.56 6.57 7.81
N VAL A 166 5.30 6.80 8.18
CA VAL A 166 4.56 7.98 7.77
C VAL A 166 5.21 9.26 8.37
N GLU A 167 5.67 9.21 9.62
CA GLU A 167 6.46 10.31 10.22
C GLU A 167 7.86 10.46 9.59
N ASP A 168 8.53 9.38 9.19
CA ASP A 168 9.80 9.45 8.44
C ASP A 168 9.62 10.17 7.10
N MET A 169 8.57 9.83 6.34
CA MET A 169 8.21 10.51 5.10
C MET A 169 7.94 11.99 5.34
N LYS A 170 7.22 12.33 6.42
CA LYS A 170 6.94 13.72 6.80
C LYS A 170 8.23 14.52 6.98
N ARG A 171 9.20 13.96 7.71
CA ARG A 171 10.52 14.56 7.96
C ARG A 171 11.28 14.74 6.65
N ALA A 172 11.37 13.70 5.82
CA ALA A 172 12.05 13.75 4.53
C ALA A 172 11.44 14.82 3.59
N ALA A 173 10.14 15.03 3.66
CA ALA A 173 9.45 16.02 2.85
C ALA A 173 9.61 17.46 3.34
N ALA A 174 9.96 17.67 4.61
CA ALA A 174 10.18 19.01 5.18
C ALA A 174 11.56 19.57 4.84
N ASP A 175 12.53 18.70 4.53
CA ASP A 175 13.90 19.09 4.17
C ASP A 175 14.14 18.96 2.66
N SER A 176 14.43 20.08 1.99
CA SER A 176 14.74 20.10 0.55
C SER A 176 16.03 19.34 0.20
N LYS A 177 16.92 19.09 1.16
CA LYS A 177 18.09 18.21 0.99
C LYS A 177 17.70 16.74 0.95
N MET A 178 16.51 16.39 1.45
CA MET A 178 15.97 15.02 1.47
C MET A 178 14.95 14.76 0.35
N ALA A 179 14.89 15.61 -0.67
CA ALA A 179 13.92 15.48 -1.76
C ALA A 179 13.93 14.09 -2.45
N LEU A 180 15.11 13.51 -2.67
CA LEU A 180 15.21 12.15 -3.23
C LEU A 180 14.64 11.09 -2.28
N ARG A 181 14.97 11.20 -0.98
CA ARG A 181 14.43 10.30 0.06
C ARG A 181 12.90 10.41 0.14
N TYR A 182 12.37 11.62 0.03
CA TYR A 182 10.92 11.84 -0.02
C TYR A 182 10.29 11.12 -1.23
N LYS A 183 10.88 11.22 -2.42
CA LYS A 183 10.40 10.48 -3.60
C LYS A 183 10.46 8.96 -3.41
N HIS A 184 11.49 8.45 -2.73
CA HIS A 184 11.55 7.03 -2.39
C HIS A 184 10.43 6.62 -1.40
N PHE A 185 10.06 7.48 -0.43
CA PHE A 185 8.90 7.21 0.42
C PHE A 185 7.58 7.25 -0.37
N MET A 186 7.43 8.19 -1.31
CA MET A 186 6.27 8.23 -2.21
C MET A 186 6.17 6.93 -3.03
N PHE A 187 7.28 6.43 -3.54
CA PHE A 187 7.36 5.14 -4.23
C PHE A 187 6.97 3.99 -3.30
N MET A 188 7.58 3.90 -2.11
CA MET A 188 7.29 2.87 -1.12
C MET A 188 5.80 2.80 -0.78
N PHE A 189 5.20 3.94 -0.40
CA PHE A 189 3.78 3.99 -0.05
C PHE A 189 2.85 3.82 -1.25
N GLY A 190 3.24 4.27 -2.44
CA GLY A 190 2.50 4.02 -3.67
C GLY A 190 2.42 2.53 -4.00
N CYS A 191 3.56 1.84 -4.00
CA CYS A 191 3.62 0.40 -4.20
C CYS A 191 2.87 -0.37 -3.10
N ALA A 192 3.07 -0.02 -1.83
CA ALA A 192 2.33 -0.62 -0.72
C ALA A 192 0.81 -0.42 -0.88
N THR A 193 0.36 0.75 -1.33
CA THR A 193 -1.06 1.00 -1.59
C THR A 193 -1.60 0.09 -2.69
N SER A 194 -0.88 -0.04 -3.82
CA SER A 194 -1.31 -0.94 -4.90
C SER A 194 -1.36 -2.40 -4.45
N HIS A 195 -0.40 -2.83 -3.63
CA HIS A 195 -0.35 -4.15 -3.01
C HIS A 195 -1.58 -4.40 -2.13
N GLU A 196 -1.85 -3.49 -1.19
CA GLU A 196 -2.95 -3.63 -0.24
C GLU A 196 -4.33 -3.56 -0.93
N LEU A 197 -4.45 -2.78 -1.98
CA LEU A 197 -5.65 -2.74 -2.79
C LEU A 197 -5.88 -4.04 -3.57
N CYS A 198 -4.86 -4.88 -3.82
CA CYS A 198 -5.06 -6.23 -4.36
C CYS A 198 -5.76 -7.13 -3.34
N HIS A 199 -5.36 -7.06 -2.07
CA HIS A 199 -6.07 -7.76 -0.99
C HIS A 199 -7.51 -7.24 -0.86
N SER A 200 -7.71 -5.93 -1.02
CA SER A 200 -9.05 -5.33 -1.06
C SER A 200 -9.86 -5.80 -2.27
N PHE A 201 -9.24 -6.04 -3.42
CA PHE A 201 -9.90 -6.58 -4.62
C PHE A 201 -10.33 -8.03 -4.42
N VAL A 202 -9.50 -8.88 -3.79
CA VAL A 202 -9.90 -10.24 -3.40
C VAL A 202 -11.04 -10.20 -2.36
N ALA A 203 -11.00 -9.26 -1.42
CA ALA A 203 -12.09 -9.03 -0.47
C ALA A 203 -13.39 -8.55 -1.14
N TYR A 204 -13.29 -7.84 -2.26
CA TYR A 204 -14.43 -7.46 -3.10
C TYR A 204 -15.00 -8.67 -3.86
N LEU A 205 -14.16 -9.49 -4.50
CA LEU A 205 -14.61 -10.67 -5.22
C LEU A 205 -15.18 -11.76 -4.29
N SER A 206 -14.72 -11.83 -3.04
CA SER A 206 -15.28 -12.76 -2.05
C SER A 206 -16.64 -12.34 -1.50
N GLN A 207 -17.16 -11.18 -1.92
CA GLN A 207 -18.50 -10.70 -1.57
C GLN A 207 -18.73 -10.72 -0.05
N ASN A 208 -19.91 -11.11 0.44
CA ASN A 208 -20.18 -11.22 1.87
C ASN A 208 -19.83 -12.63 2.42
N SER A 209 -18.81 -13.31 1.85
CA SER A 209 -18.40 -14.62 2.37
C SER A 209 -18.08 -14.53 3.86
N ALA A 210 -18.61 -15.51 4.59
CA ALA A 210 -18.62 -15.55 6.04
C ALA A 210 -17.31 -16.06 6.65
N ASP A 211 -16.37 -16.55 5.86
CA ASP A 211 -15.14 -17.08 6.44
C ASP A 211 -14.18 -15.97 6.82
N ASP A 212 -13.69 -16.04 8.05
CA ASP A 212 -12.80 -15.06 8.68
C ASP A 212 -11.32 -15.32 8.34
N PHE A 213 -11.02 -16.32 7.51
CA PHE A 213 -9.67 -16.79 7.21
C PHE A 213 -9.31 -16.57 5.74
N GLY A 214 -8.27 -15.77 5.49
CA GLY A 214 -7.42 -15.83 4.30
C GLY A 214 -8.10 -16.08 2.94
N TYR A 215 -8.86 -15.12 2.42
CA TYR A 215 -9.56 -15.21 1.13
C TYR A 215 -8.65 -15.53 -0.06
N THR A 216 -7.37 -15.15 0.02
CA THR A 216 -6.42 -15.43 -1.05
C THR A 216 -6.03 -16.92 -1.00
N PRO A 217 -6.29 -17.69 -2.07
CA PRO A 217 -5.89 -19.10 -2.12
C PRO A 217 -4.36 -19.25 -2.05
N PRO A 218 -3.81 -20.29 -1.41
CA PRO A 218 -2.36 -20.44 -1.19
C PRO A 218 -1.49 -20.41 -2.45
N ASN A 219 -2.02 -20.84 -3.60
CA ASN A 219 -1.31 -20.80 -4.88
C ASN A 219 -1.26 -19.40 -5.49
N VAL A 220 -2.03 -18.45 -4.97
CA VAL A 220 -2.01 -17.04 -5.37
C VAL A 220 -1.01 -16.32 -4.48
N SER A 221 0.27 -16.53 -4.76
CA SER A 221 1.39 -15.95 -4.03
C SER A 221 2.64 -15.86 -4.91
N HIS A 222 3.70 -15.24 -4.42
CA HIS A 222 5.05 -15.24 -5.02
C HIS A 222 6.03 -15.86 -4.03
N LEU A 223 7.06 -16.59 -4.46
CA LEU A 223 8.14 -17.12 -3.60
C LEU A 223 7.67 -17.76 -2.28
N ASN A 224 6.53 -18.45 -2.29
CA ASN A 224 5.95 -19.07 -1.10
C ASN A 224 5.60 -18.08 0.02
N TYR A 225 5.29 -16.82 -0.33
CA TYR A 225 4.91 -15.77 0.61
C TYR A 225 3.60 -16.07 1.37
N GLY A 226 2.89 -17.14 1.01
CA GLY A 226 1.67 -17.56 1.71
C GLY A 226 1.91 -18.01 3.15
N GLU A 227 1.12 -17.47 4.09
CA GLU A 227 1.18 -17.77 5.53
C GLU A 227 0.71 -19.18 5.84
N THR A 228 1.27 -19.81 6.89
CA THR A 228 0.67 -20.98 7.56
C THR A 228 -0.11 -20.48 8.79
N LEU A 229 -1.43 -20.44 8.73
CA LEU A 229 -2.24 -20.04 9.88
C LEU A 229 -2.32 -21.21 10.88
N ARG A 230 -1.97 -20.96 12.16
CA ARG A 230 -2.28 -21.88 13.26
C ARG A 230 -3.62 -21.48 13.86
N ALA A 231 -4.69 -22.20 13.51
CA ALA A 231 -5.89 -22.19 14.33
C ALA A 231 -5.61 -22.98 15.63
N GLN A 232 -6.17 -22.53 16.75
CA GLN A 232 -6.13 -23.26 18.02
C GLN A 232 -6.71 -24.68 17.82
N GLY A 233 -5.83 -25.68 17.67
CA GLY A 233 -6.18 -27.10 17.68
C GLY A 233 -6.65 -27.72 16.36
N SER A 234 -6.75 -26.99 15.23
CA SER A 234 -7.13 -27.57 13.93
C SER A 234 -6.20 -27.13 12.78
N LEU A 235 -6.27 -27.87 11.67
CA LEU A 235 -5.27 -27.93 10.60
C LEU A 235 -4.80 -26.57 10.08
N ARG A 236 -3.51 -26.56 9.71
CA ARG A 236 -2.77 -25.47 9.07
C ARG A 236 -3.35 -25.13 7.70
N THR A 237 -4.22 -24.15 7.59
CA THR A 237 -4.57 -23.61 6.27
C THR A 237 -3.51 -22.59 5.86
N ARG A 238 -2.93 -22.81 4.68
CA ARG A 238 -1.98 -21.87 4.10
C ARG A 238 -2.77 -20.80 3.34
N SER A 239 -2.62 -19.52 3.66
CA SER A 239 -3.25 -18.43 2.89
C SER A 239 -2.25 -17.91 1.86
N GLY A 240 -2.70 -17.49 0.69
CA GLY A 240 -1.84 -16.84 -0.32
C GLY A 240 -1.57 -15.37 0.00
N GLU A 241 -0.85 -14.70 -0.89
CA GLU A 241 -0.47 -13.28 -0.76
C GLU A 241 -0.72 -12.54 -2.08
N SER A 242 -1.93 -12.00 -2.23
CA SER A 242 -2.44 -11.47 -3.50
C SER A 242 -1.65 -10.26 -3.99
N GLY A 243 -1.21 -9.39 -3.08
CA GLY A 243 -0.36 -8.25 -3.40
C GLY A 243 1.01 -8.68 -3.91
N ARG A 244 1.61 -9.74 -3.36
CA ARG A 244 2.89 -10.29 -3.86
C ARG A 244 2.75 -10.94 -5.22
N TRP A 245 1.65 -11.65 -5.45
CA TRP A 245 1.35 -12.20 -6.77
C TRP A 245 1.22 -11.08 -7.81
N PHE A 246 0.51 -10.00 -7.46
CA PHE A 246 0.35 -8.83 -8.31
C PHE A 246 1.70 -8.15 -8.60
N GLU A 247 2.53 -7.93 -7.57
CA GLU A 247 3.89 -7.41 -7.74
C GLU A 247 4.72 -8.27 -8.69
N ASN A 248 4.69 -9.60 -8.53
CA ASN A 248 5.40 -10.49 -9.44
C ASN A 248 4.94 -10.28 -10.89
N LYS A 249 3.63 -10.21 -11.12
CA LYS A 249 3.08 -10.00 -12.46
C LYS A 249 3.38 -8.63 -13.04
N LEU A 250 3.38 -7.57 -12.23
CA LEU A 250 3.56 -6.22 -12.72
C LEU A 250 5.05 -5.82 -12.81
N PHE A 251 5.83 -6.14 -11.80
CA PHE A 251 7.22 -5.68 -11.64
C PHE A 251 8.26 -6.74 -12.02
N GLY A 252 7.85 -7.99 -12.25
CA GLY A 252 8.73 -9.13 -12.49
C GLY A 252 9.42 -9.65 -11.23
N GLY A 253 8.75 -9.49 -10.08
CA GLY A 253 9.15 -10.00 -8.77
C GLY A 253 8.50 -9.24 -7.61
N SER A 254 8.75 -9.64 -6.37
CA SER A 254 8.24 -8.94 -5.18
C SER A 254 9.12 -7.76 -4.78
N LEU A 255 8.51 -6.65 -4.37
CA LEU A 255 9.22 -5.46 -3.92
C LEU A 255 9.70 -5.60 -2.48
N GLU A 256 11.00 -5.41 -2.24
CA GLU A 256 11.60 -5.40 -0.90
C GLU A 256 12.40 -4.13 -0.68
N PHE A 257 12.41 -3.66 0.57
CA PHE A 257 13.21 -2.50 0.98
C PHE A 257 14.22 -2.97 2.01
N TYR A 258 15.51 -3.00 1.69
CA TYR A 258 16.54 -3.42 2.64
C TYR A 258 17.21 -2.21 3.31
N GLU A 259 17.50 -2.34 4.60
CA GLU A 259 18.26 -1.36 5.36
C GLU A 259 19.67 -1.20 4.77
N ASP A 260 20.10 0.05 4.55
CA ASP A 260 21.49 0.38 4.29
C ASP A 260 22.14 0.81 5.61
N PRO A 261 23.15 0.08 6.13
CA PRO A 261 23.77 0.39 7.41
C PRO A 261 24.52 1.73 7.43
N ARG A 262 24.69 2.37 6.26
CA ARG A 262 25.33 3.69 6.11
C ARG A 262 24.34 4.83 6.21
N LEU A 263 23.04 4.54 6.26
CA LEU A 263 21.97 5.54 6.37
C LEU A 263 21.44 5.60 7.80
N ASP A 264 20.75 6.70 8.13
CA ASP A 264 20.14 6.90 9.44
C ASP A 264 18.92 6.00 9.70
N SER A 265 18.43 5.99 10.94
CA SER A 265 17.29 5.17 11.37
C SER A 265 15.96 5.55 10.73
N GLY A 266 15.86 6.75 10.15
CA GLY A 266 14.69 7.23 9.41
C GLY A 266 14.77 6.97 7.91
N GLN A 267 15.63 6.03 7.49
CA GLN A 267 15.77 5.66 6.09
C GLN A 267 14.54 4.93 5.56
N VAL A 268 14.30 5.13 4.26
CA VAL A 268 13.32 4.37 3.46
C VAL A 268 13.82 2.99 3.06
N GLY A 269 15.12 2.71 3.24
CA GLY A 269 15.77 1.52 2.71
C GLY A 269 16.03 1.60 1.20
N VAL A 270 16.80 0.64 0.72
CA VAL A 270 17.13 0.48 -0.71
C VAL A 270 16.11 -0.48 -1.32
N ALA A 271 15.44 -0.05 -2.38
CA ALA A 271 14.42 -0.85 -3.05
C ALA A 271 15.03 -1.91 -3.97
N TYR A 272 14.49 -3.12 -3.91
CA TYR A 272 14.85 -4.27 -4.73
C TYR A 272 13.58 -4.95 -5.28
N VAL A 273 13.74 -5.61 -6.42
CA VAL A 273 12.80 -6.63 -6.92
C VAL A 273 13.41 -8.00 -6.64
N LEU A 274 12.69 -8.87 -5.94
CA LEU A 274 13.06 -10.28 -5.75
C LEU A 274 12.34 -11.12 -6.81
N ASP A 275 13.11 -11.71 -7.71
CA ASP A 275 12.58 -12.58 -8.76
C ASP A 275 12.15 -13.96 -8.25
N GLU A 276 11.78 -14.85 -9.16
CA GLU A 276 11.28 -16.20 -8.85
C GLU A 276 12.39 -17.11 -8.30
N GLU A 277 13.66 -16.76 -8.53
CA GLU A 277 14.84 -17.46 -8.04
C GLU A 277 15.36 -16.94 -6.68
N ASP A 278 14.59 -16.08 -6.01
CA ASP A 278 14.98 -15.45 -4.74
C ASP A 278 16.24 -14.57 -4.88
N VAL A 279 16.49 -13.99 -6.06
CA VAL A 279 17.58 -13.05 -6.32
C VAL A 279 17.05 -11.62 -6.25
N ALA A 280 17.67 -10.81 -5.40
CA ALA A 280 17.29 -9.42 -5.20
C ALA A 280 18.06 -8.50 -6.16
N TRP A 281 17.33 -7.80 -7.01
CA TRP A 281 17.85 -6.84 -7.97
C TRP A 281 17.56 -5.41 -7.55
N LYS A 282 18.62 -4.61 -7.35
CA LYS A 282 18.47 -3.23 -6.90
C LYS A 282 17.76 -2.41 -7.98
N ILE A 283 16.73 -1.68 -7.60
CA ILE A 283 16.01 -0.78 -8.52
C ILE A 283 16.83 0.50 -8.70
N LYS A 284 16.98 0.96 -9.94
CA LYS A 284 17.63 2.23 -10.24
C LYS A 284 16.82 3.40 -9.70
N ALA A 285 17.50 4.39 -9.10
CA ALA A 285 16.82 5.56 -8.52
C ALA A 285 15.99 6.33 -9.57
N ASP A 286 16.45 6.37 -10.82
CA ASP A 286 15.71 7.04 -11.91
C ASP A 286 14.39 6.33 -12.22
N ALA A 287 14.34 5.00 -12.13
CA ALA A 287 13.11 4.23 -12.31
C ALA A 287 12.10 4.52 -11.17
N ILE A 288 12.58 4.65 -9.94
CA ILE A 288 11.76 5.08 -8.79
C ILE A 288 11.16 6.47 -9.03
N VAL A 289 12.00 7.43 -9.44
CA VAL A 289 11.57 8.81 -9.70
C VAL A 289 10.58 8.86 -10.87
N SER A 290 10.85 8.11 -11.94
CA SER A 290 9.99 8.02 -13.12
C SER A 290 8.60 7.50 -12.76
N LEU A 291 8.50 6.42 -11.97
CA LEU A 291 7.21 5.89 -11.53
C LEU A 291 6.45 6.91 -10.66
N VAL A 292 7.13 7.59 -9.74
CA VAL A 292 6.50 8.62 -8.89
C VAL A 292 5.97 9.80 -9.72
N GLN A 293 6.60 10.10 -10.85
CA GLN A 293 6.20 11.19 -11.74
C GLN A 293 5.14 10.79 -12.76
N ASN A 294 5.12 9.53 -13.20
CA ASN A 294 4.19 9.02 -14.21
C ASN A 294 3.71 7.60 -13.87
N ALA A 295 2.92 7.47 -12.80
CA ALA A 295 2.45 6.18 -12.30
C ALA A 295 1.42 5.48 -13.21
N LYS A 296 0.77 6.21 -14.12
CA LYS A 296 -0.23 5.67 -15.06
C LYS A 296 0.39 4.91 -16.24
N GLU A 297 1.66 5.14 -16.51
CA GLU A 297 2.43 4.45 -17.54
C GLU A 297 3.75 3.96 -16.95
N PRO A 298 3.69 3.04 -15.97
CA PRO A 298 4.87 2.60 -15.27
C PRO A 298 5.80 1.88 -16.24
N GLN A 299 7.07 2.27 -16.26
CA GLN A 299 8.10 1.62 -17.05
C GLN A 299 8.55 0.34 -16.34
N VAL A 300 7.91 -0.78 -16.67
CA VAL A 300 8.14 -2.09 -16.05
C VAL A 300 8.52 -3.14 -17.10
N PRO A 301 9.36 -4.14 -16.76
CA PRO A 301 10.02 -4.34 -15.46
C PRO A 301 11.02 -3.21 -15.15
N PHE A 302 11.24 -2.93 -13.87
CA PHE A 302 12.12 -1.83 -13.47
C PHE A 302 13.56 -2.04 -13.97
N GLU A 303 14.22 -0.95 -14.34
CA GLU A 303 15.65 -0.99 -14.64
C GLU A 303 16.44 -1.39 -13.37
N ARG A 304 17.24 -2.45 -13.50
CA ARG A 304 18.01 -3.08 -12.41
C ARG A 304 19.45 -2.59 -12.43
N VAL A 305 20.09 -2.50 -11.26
CA VAL A 305 21.49 -2.10 -11.12
C VAL A 305 22.30 -3.22 -10.47
N TYR A 306 23.53 -3.40 -10.96
CA TYR A 306 24.52 -4.38 -10.48
C TYR A 306 24.10 -5.84 -10.70
N ALA A 307 24.98 -6.76 -10.31
CA ALA A 307 24.63 -8.16 -10.18
C ALA A 307 23.59 -8.34 -9.06
N GLY A 308 22.60 -9.20 -9.30
CA GLY A 308 21.62 -9.58 -8.29
C GLY A 308 22.27 -10.21 -7.06
N ILE A 309 21.61 -10.05 -5.91
CA ILE A 309 22.09 -10.57 -4.63
C ILE A 309 21.24 -11.78 -4.24
N THR A 310 21.84 -12.96 -4.19
CA THR A 310 21.17 -14.21 -3.82
C THR A 310 20.63 -14.18 -2.38
N GLY A 311 19.66 -15.03 -2.05
CA GLY A 311 19.16 -15.18 -0.67
C GLY A 311 20.26 -15.49 0.36
N ASP A 312 21.24 -16.33 0.00
CA ASP A 312 22.41 -16.60 0.84
C ASP A 312 23.29 -15.39 1.04
N ASP A 313 23.55 -14.61 -0.01
CA ASP A 313 24.30 -13.36 0.09
C ASP A 313 23.61 -12.34 0.97
N ARG A 314 22.28 -12.21 0.85
CA ARG A 314 21.51 -11.31 1.71
C ARG A 314 21.64 -11.70 3.19
N ARG A 315 21.56 -13.00 3.50
CA ARG A 315 21.78 -13.54 4.85
C ARG A 315 23.20 -13.30 5.35
N ARG A 316 24.22 -13.61 4.53
CA ARG A 316 25.64 -13.40 4.86
C ARG A 316 25.96 -11.93 5.14
N ARG A 317 25.37 -11.03 4.37
CA ARG A 317 25.53 -9.56 4.52
C ARG A 317 24.68 -8.99 5.66
N GLY A 318 23.80 -9.78 6.28
CA GLY A 318 22.91 -9.32 7.33
C GLY A 318 21.92 -8.25 6.87
N LEU A 319 21.52 -8.25 5.59
CA LEU A 319 20.55 -7.27 5.08
C LEU A 319 19.21 -7.45 5.78
N ARG A 320 18.72 -6.39 6.43
CA ARG A 320 17.45 -6.38 7.16
C ARG A 320 16.36 -5.80 6.27
N SER A 321 15.25 -6.54 6.08
CA SER A 321 14.10 -5.98 5.36
C SER A 321 13.37 -4.99 6.26
N LEU A 322 13.09 -3.81 5.69
CA LEU A 322 12.24 -2.75 6.23
C LEU A 322 10.79 -2.88 5.70
N GLY A 323 10.47 -4.00 5.04
CA GLY A 323 9.15 -4.35 4.49
C GLY A 323 8.61 -5.72 4.94
N SER A 324 9.11 -6.27 6.06
CA SER A 324 8.78 -7.59 6.63
C SER A 324 7.69 -7.51 7.72
N THR A 325 7.11 -8.61 8.25
CA THR A 325 5.92 -8.54 9.13
C THR A 325 5.91 -9.29 10.47
N SER A 326 6.96 -9.17 11.28
CA SER A 326 6.89 -9.73 12.64
C SER A 326 7.69 -8.97 13.68
N ALA A 327 6.97 -8.43 14.66
CA ALA A 327 7.46 -7.79 15.89
C ALA A 327 8.39 -8.65 16.76
N ASN A 328 8.45 -9.96 16.51
CA ASN A 328 9.20 -10.91 17.34
C ASN A 328 10.49 -11.38 16.65
N SER A 329 11.59 -10.87 17.21
CA SER A 329 12.98 -11.26 17.09
C SER A 329 13.32 -12.68 16.56
N ARG A 330 14.41 -12.74 15.76
CA ARG A 330 15.27 -13.92 15.52
C ARG A 330 14.72 -15.10 14.70
N ARG A 331 13.69 -14.95 13.87
CA ARG A 331 13.39 -15.95 12.84
C ARG A 331 13.71 -15.46 11.42
N GLN A 332 14.28 -16.39 10.66
CA GLN A 332 14.95 -16.22 9.39
C GLN A 332 14.11 -15.50 8.31
N VAL A 333 14.86 -14.86 7.41
CA VAL A 333 14.59 -14.10 6.18
C VAL A 333 13.60 -14.75 5.17
N SER A 334 12.71 -15.67 5.56
CA SER A 334 11.90 -16.44 4.60
C SER A 334 10.41 -16.57 4.88
N GLN A 335 9.81 -15.93 5.90
CA GLN A 335 8.41 -16.23 6.26
C GLN A 335 7.54 -15.08 6.85
N SER A 336 7.77 -13.80 6.52
CA SER A 336 6.96 -12.71 7.11
C SER A 336 6.63 -11.59 6.11
N TYR A 337 5.37 -11.52 5.66
CA TYR A 337 4.88 -10.67 4.56
C TYR A 337 3.66 -9.80 4.92
N MET A 338 3.42 -8.70 4.19
CA MET A 338 2.32 -7.74 4.42
C MET A 338 0.99 -8.47 4.61
N ARG A 339 0.23 -8.16 5.67
CA ARG A 339 -0.85 -9.02 6.16
C ARG A 339 -2.23 -8.43 5.90
N ALA A 340 -3.17 -9.29 5.50
CA ALA A 340 -4.58 -9.07 5.74
C ALA A 340 -4.97 -9.59 7.13
N ALA A 341 -5.12 -8.71 8.13
CA ALA A 341 -5.54 -9.10 9.48
C ALA A 341 -6.99 -8.68 9.74
N MET A 342 -7.82 -9.54 10.34
CA MET A 342 -9.07 -9.06 10.93
C MET A 342 -8.76 -8.40 12.27
N ALA A 343 -9.28 -7.20 12.48
CA ALA A 343 -9.26 -6.54 13.78
C ALA A 343 -10.71 -6.28 14.21
N PRO A 344 -11.08 -6.56 15.49
CA PRO A 344 -12.35 -6.15 16.03
C PRO A 344 -12.32 -4.62 16.15
N VAL A 345 -12.90 -3.96 15.17
CA VAL A 345 -12.83 -2.52 15.05
C VAL A 345 -14.24 -1.94 15.11
N SER A 346 -14.61 -1.45 16.30
CA SER A 346 -15.69 -0.47 16.45
C SER A 346 -15.09 0.92 16.23
N HIS A 347 -15.05 1.39 14.99
CA HIS A 347 -14.64 2.76 14.71
C HIS A 347 -15.78 3.54 14.08
N ARG A 348 -16.11 4.67 14.71
CA ARG A 348 -16.96 5.70 14.13
C ARG A 348 -16.04 6.57 13.26
N PHE A 349 -15.92 6.22 11.98
CA PHE A 349 -15.06 6.92 11.03
C PHE A 349 -15.68 8.29 10.68
N MET A 350 -14.91 9.38 10.80
CA MET A 350 -15.37 10.71 10.41
C MET A 350 -14.34 11.50 9.59
N HIS A 351 -14.90 12.27 8.63
CA HIS A 351 -14.35 13.34 7.78
C HIS A 351 -13.69 12.97 6.43
N ASN A 352 -14.10 13.70 5.39
CA ASN A 352 -13.74 13.51 3.97
C ASN A 352 -12.80 14.64 3.52
N VAL A 353 -11.69 14.33 2.86
CA VAL A 353 -10.84 15.32 2.16
C VAL A 353 -11.48 15.63 0.80
N PRO A 354 -11.95 16.86 0.53
CA PRO A 354 -12.57 17.21 -0.74
C PRO A 354 -11.55 17.36 -1.87
N ARG A 355 -11.97 17.01 -3.10
CA ARG A 355 -11.16 17.00 -4.33
C ARG A 355 -10.32 18.27 -4.55
N SER A 356 -10.84 19.45 -4.24
CA SER A 356 -10.16 20.73 -4.42
C SER A 356 -8.87 20.87 -3.60
N LYS A 357 -8.76 20.19 -2.46
CA LYS A 357 -7.57 20.23 -1.58
C LYS A 357 -6.46 19.28 -2.04
N LEU A 358 -6.73 18.37 -2.98
CA LEU A 358 -5.75 17.44 -3.55
C LEU A 358 -5.05 18.00 -4.81
N VAL A 359 -5.50 19.14 -5.34
CA VAL A 359 -5.12 19.58 -6.71
C VAL A 359 -3.69 20.12 -6.82
N LEU A 360 -3.03 20.51 -5.72
CA LEU A 360 -1.74 21.20 -5.78
C LEU A 360 -0.70 20.55 -4.86
N PHE A 361 0.12 19.63 -5.41
CA PHE A 361 1.28 19.09 -4.70
C PHE A 361 2.57 19.30 -5.49
N ALA A 362 3.53 19.94 -4.84
CA ALA A 362 4.87 20.03 -5.35
C ALA A 362 5.61 18.71 -5.12
N LEU A 363 6.09 18.10 -6.20
CA LEU A 363 7.01 16.95 -6.15
C LEU A 363 8.43 17.35 -5.73
N ASP A 364 8.70 18.66 -5.66
CA ASP A 364 9.95 19.26 -5.20
C ASP A 364 9.67 20.28 -4.07
N PRO A 365 10.22 20.09 -2.85
CA PRO A 365 10.15 21.09 -1.78
C PRO A 365 10.68 22.49 -2.17
N ARG A 366 11.46 22.61 -3.25
CA ARG A 366 11.96 23.89 -3.79
C ARG A 366 10.90 24.66 -4.58
N ALA A 367 10.01 23.97 -5.30
CA ALA A 367 8.92 24.61 -6.06
C ALA A 367 7.99 25.42 -5.15
N VAL A 368 7.81 24.89 -3.94
CA VAL A 368 7.01 25.49 -2.86
C VAL A 368 7.57 26.85 -2.41
N ARG A 369 8.90 27.00 -2.30
CA ARG A 369 9.54 28.26 -1.90
C ARG A 369 9.46 29.33 -2.97
N ALA A 370 9.51 28.95 -4.25
CA ALA A 370 9.42 29.88 -5.37
C ALA A 370 8.02 30.51 -5.50
N VAL A 371 6.96 29.79 -5.08
CA VAL A 371 5.59 30.31 -5.03
C VAL A 371 5.35 31.18 -3.80
N ALA A 372 5.98 30.89 -2.66
CA ALA A 372 5.86 31.69 -1.44
C ALA A 372 6.59 33.05 -1.49
N ALA A 373 7.52 33.21 -2.44
CA ALA A 373 8.30 34.43 -2.65
C ALA A 373 7.70 35.37 -3.70
N ARG A 374 6.55 35.02 -4.27
CA ARG A 374 5.69 35.86 -5.10
C ARG A 374 4.45 36.23 -4.31
#